data_AF-A0A087CMD4-F1
#
_entry.id   AF-A0A087CMD4-F1
#
_cell.length_a   1.000
_cell.length_b   1.000
_cell.length_c   1.000
_cell.angle_alpha   90.00
_cell.angle_beta   90.00
_cell.angle_gamma   90.00
#
_symmetry.space_group_name_H-M   'P 1'
#
loop_
_entity.id
_entity.type
_entity.pdbx_description
1 polymer ?
#
loop_
_entity_poly.entity_id
_entity_poly.type
_entity_poly.pdbx_seq_one_letter_code
_entity_poly.pdbx_strand_id
1 'polypeptide(L)'
;MLTELRKNLSIRVGEERAVRRITAMTRAFPDATVTGYESLIEDMTCDEKDCHVLAAADHSLAQTLVTFNLKDFPESSTSSLNIDIKHPDVFLLDVFDLDPGRVAQVGYTALRSYKEYPQTPEDYAHMLQRSGLPQFAQQIYPALAALDEQD
;
A
#
# COMPACT_ATOMS: atom_id res chain seq x y z
N MET A 1 -14.95 -4.47 -2.49
CA MET A 1 -13.53 -4.46 -2.04
C MET A 1 -13.30 -4.21 -0.53
N LEU A 2 -13.86 -3.17 0.13
CA LEU A 2 -13.52 -2.86 1.55
C LEU A 2 -14.10 -3.81 2.62
N THR A 3 -15.01 -4.70 2.25
CA THR A 3 -15.66 -5.64 3.18
C THR A 3 -14.65 -6.58 3.83
N GLU A 4 -13.70 -7.11 3.05
CA GLU A 4 -12.68 -8.02 3.57
C GLU A 4 -11.69 -7.30 4.49
N LEU A 5 -11.24 -6.10 4.10
CA LEU A 5 -10.39 -5.27 4.94
C LEU A 5 -11.06 -4.97 6.28
N ARG A 6 -12.37 -4.65 6.29
CA ARG A 6 -13.14 -4.45 7.52
C ARG A 6 -13.11 -5.69 8.40
N LYS A 7 -13.45 -6.85 7.86
CA LYS A 7 -13.45 -8.12 8.60
C LYS A 7 -12.09 -8.41 9.24
N ASN A 8 -11.01 -8.26 8.47
CA ASN A 8 -9.65 -8.50 8.93
C ASN A 8 -9.22 -7.49 10.01
N LEU A 9 -9.57 -6.21 9.86
CA LEU A 9 -9.26 -5.19 10.87
C LEU A 9 -10.08 -5.38 12.15
N SER A 10 -11.36 -5.70 12.04
CA SER A 10 -12.24 -5.87 13.21
C SER A 10 -11.73 -6.96 14.15
N ILE A 11 -11.20 -8.05 13.62
CA ILE A 11 -10.57 -9.13 14.41
C ILE A 11 -9.32 -8.62 15.15
N ARG A 12 -8.53 -7.76 14.52
CA ARG A 12 -7.23 -7.32 15.05
C ARG A 12 -7.32 -6.15 16.02
N VAL A 13 -8.23 -5.20 15.78
CA VAL A 13 -8.27 -3.92 16.51
C VAL A 13 -9.65 -3.58 17.08
N GLY A 14 -10.65 -4.44 16.87
CA GLY A 14 -12.04 -4.19 17.27
C GLY A 14 -12.84 -3.41 16.23
N GLU A 15 -14.15 -3.65 16.19
CA GLU A 15 -15.08 -3.13 15.17
C GLU A 15 -15.07 -1.60 15.09
N GLU A 16 -15.15 -0.91 16.22
CA GLU A 16 -15.20 0.56 16.24
C GLU A 16 -13.94 1.19 15.62
N ARG A 17 -12.76 0.66 15.95
CA ARG A 17 -11.49 1.14 15.41
C ARG A 17 -11.35 0.80 13.93
N ALA A 18 -11.82 -0.38 13.51
CA ALA A 18 -11.83 -0.78 12.10
C ALA A 18 -12.71 0.16 11.26
N VAL A 19 -13.94 0.44 11.71
CA VAL A 19 -14.86 1.38 11.05
C VAL A 19 -14.24 2.76 10.96
N ARG A 20 -13.71 3.29 12.08
CA ARG A 20 -13.04 4.60 12.08
C ARG A 20 -11.90 4.68 11.07
N ARG A 21 -11.09 3.63 10.95
CA ARG A 21 -9.96 3.56 10.02
C ARG A 21 -10.43 3.55 8.57
N ILE A 22 -11.43 2.73 8.24
CA ILE A 22 -12.01 2.66 6.89
C ILE A 22 -12.63 3.99 6.49
N THR A 23 -13.41 4.62 7.37
CA THR A 23 -13.99 5.95 7.10
C THR A 23 -12.91 6.99 6.81
N ALA A 24 -11.80 6.98 7.56
CA ALA A 24 -10.68 7.89 7.30
C ALA A 24 -10.02 7.61 5.93
N MET A 25 -9.82 6.34 5.57
CA MET A 25 -9.26 5.94 4.27
C MET A 25 -10.16 6.35 3.11
N THR A 26 -11.46 6.03 3.17
CA THR A 26 -12.43 6.38 2.12
C THR A 26 -12.58 7.90 1.97
N ARG A 27 -12.49 8.66 3.06
CA ARG A 27 -12.50 10.12 3.00
C ARG A 27 -11.23 10.70 2.37
N ALA A 28 -10.07 10.09 2.63
CA ALA A 28 -8.80 10.54 2.07
C ALA A 28 -8.68 10.23 0.57
N PHE A 29 -9.29 9.15 0.11
CA PHE A 29 -9.26 8.70 -1.28
C PHE A 29 -10.67 8.39 -1.81
N PRO A 30 -11.50 9.43 -2.07
CA PRO A 30 -12.88 9.25 -2.47
C PRO A 30 -13.03 8.43 -3.76
N ASP A 31 -12.07 8.59 -4.68
CA ASP A 31 -12.09 7.94 -6.00
C ASP A 31 -11.42 6.55 -6.01
N ALA A 32 -10.93 6.07 -4.86
CA ALA A 32 -10.28 4.76 -4.78
C ALA A 32 -11.27 3.58 -4.66
N THR A 33 -12.57 3.86 -4.52
CA THR A 33 -13.58 2.80 -4.40
C THR A 33 -14.04 2.35 -5.78
N VAL A 34 -13.68 1.12 -6.14
CA VAL A 34 -14.12 0.47 -7.38
C VAL A 34 -15.37 -0.38 -7.11
N THR A 35 -16.37 -0.27 -7.97
CA THR A 35 -17.63 -1.04 -7.96
C THR A 35 -17.96 -1.51 -9.37
N GLY A 36 -18.84 -2.51 -9.53
CA GLY A 36 -19.28 -2.96 -10.86
C GLY A 36 -18.32 -3.93 -11.56
N TYR A 37 -17.31 -4.44 -10.85
CA TYR A 37 -16.34 -5.42 -11.35
C TYR A 37 -16.79 -6.87 -11.12
N GLU A 38 -17.91 -7.09 -10.41
CA GLU A 38 -18.32 -8.41 -9.92
C GLU A 38 -18.51 -9.44 -11.05
N SER A 39 -18.95 -9.01 -12.23
CA SER A 39 -19.10 -9.90 -13.40
C SER A 39 -17.78 -10.40 -13.98
N LEU A 40 -16.65 -9.75 -13.68
CA LEU A 40 -15.33 -10.13 -14.17
C LEU A 40 -14.65 -11.17 -13.28
N ILE A 41 -15.16 -11.41 -12.07
CA ILE A 41 -14.50 -12.27 -11.07
C ILE A 41 -14.32 -13.70 -11.60
N GLU A 42 -15.34 -14.24 -12.28
CA GLU A 42 -15.32 -15.61 -12.82
C GLU A 42 -14.29 -15.79 -13.95
N ASP A 43 -13.88 -14.71 -14.61
CA ASP A 43 -12.90 -14.71 -15.69
C ASP A 43 -11.45 -14.61 -15.17
N MET A 44 -11.25 -14.29 -13.88
CA MET A 44 -9.92 -14.13 -13.30
C MET A 44 -9.27 -15.48 -13.03
N THR A 45 -7.99 -15.61 -13.40
CA THR A 45 -7.23 -16.85 -13.35
C THR A 45 -6.11 -16.84 -12.30
N CYS A 46 -6.17 -15.89 -11.36
CA CYS A 46 -5.27 -15.80 -10.21
C CYS A 46 -5.76 -16.70 -9.05
N ASP A 47 -5.19 -16.58 -7.85
CA ASP A 47 -5.70 -17.30 -6.68
C ASP A 47 -7.21 -17.01 -6.46
N GLU A 48 -7.98 -18.05 -6.16
CA GLU A 48 -9.45 -17.99 -6.02
C GLU A 48 -9.90 -16.93 -5.00
N LYS A 49 -9.11 -16.72 -3.94
CA LYS A 49 -9.43 -15.73 -2.91
C LYS A 49 -9.17 -14.31 -3.38
N ASP A 50 -8.32 -14.13 -4.38
CA ASP A 50 -7.85 -12.84 -4.87
C ASP A 50 -8.43 -12.44 -6.25
N CYS A 51 -9.25 -13.30 -6.88
CA CYS A 51 -9.96 -12.98 -8.13
C CYS A 51 -10.71 -11.64 -8.07
N HIS A 52 -11.31 -11.32 -6.92
CA HIS A 52 -12.02 -10.06 -6.74
C HIS A 52 -11.10 -8.83 -6.76
N VAL A 53 -9.82 -8.98 -6.37
CA VAL A 53 -8.82 -7.92 -6.42
C VAL A 53 -8.37 -7.69 -7.86
N LEU A 54 -8.08 -8.76 -8.60
CA LEU A 54 -7.65 -8.65 -9.99
C LEU A 54 -8.77 -8.11 -10.90
N ALA A 55 -10.01 -8.56 -10.70
CA ALA A 55 -11.18 -8.05 -11.40
C ALA A 55 -11.39 -6.55 -11.17
N ALA A 56 -11.21 -6.08 -9.92
CA ALA A 56 -11.29 -4.65 -9.60
C ALA A 56 -10.15 -3.84 -10.25
N ALA A 57 -8.94 -4.40 -10.31
CA ALA A 57 -7.80 -3.76 -10.97
C ALA A 57 -8.04 -3.62 -12.47
N ASP A 58 -8.52 -4.67 -13.14
CA ASP A 58 -8.88 -4.63 -14.57
C ASP A 58 -10.01 -3.64 -14.86
N HIS A 59 -11.10 -3.70 -14.08
CA HIS A 59 -12.23 -2.78 -14.24
C HIS A 59 -11.85 -1.30 -14.06
N SER A 60 -10.90 -1.03 -13.17
CA SER A 60 -10.42 0.34 -12.90
C SER A 60 -9.29 0.79 -13.84
N LEU A 61 -8.89 -0.05 -14.80
CA LEU A 61 -7.77 0.20 -15.71
C LEU A 61 -6.47 0.48 -14.94
N ALA A 62 -6.28 -0.18 -13.80
CA ALA A 62 -5.06 -0.05 -13.01
C ALA A 62 -3.87 -0.66 -13.76
N GLN A 63 -2.85 0.14 -14.03
CA GLN A 63 -1.63 -0.34 -14.69
C GLN A 63 -0.72 -1.13 -13.74
N THR A 64 -0.90 -0.97 -12.43
CA THR A 64 -0.06 -1.61 -11.42
C THR A 64 -0.91 -2.02 -10.22
N LEU A 65 -0.75 -3.28 -9.79
CA LEU A 65 -1.29 -3.80 -8.54
C LEU A 65 -0.13 -4.02 -7.56
N VAL A 66 -0.15 -3.26 -6.47
CA VAL A 66 0.90 -3.30 -5.45
C VAL A 66 0.49 -4.25 -4.32
N THR A 67 1.24 -5.34 -4.12
CA THR A 67 0.90 -6.38 -3.13
C THR A 67 2.12 -7.12 -2.60
N PHE A 68 2.06 -7.56 -1.34
CA PHE A 68 3.04 -8.50 -0.77
C PHE A 68 2.86 -9.93 -1.31
N ASN A 69 1.67 -10.23 -1.84
CA ASN A 69 1.26 -11.58 -2.24
C ASN A 69 1.52 -11.85 -3.73
N LEU A 70 2.75 -11.62 -4.21
CA LEU A 70 3.07 -11.72 -5.64
C LEU A 70 2.68 -13.08 -6.26
N LYS A 71 2.87 -14.16 -5.48
CA LYS A 71 2.56 -15.54 -5.91
C LYS A 71 1.08 -15.78 -6.21
N ASP A 72 0.19 -14.97 -5.62
CA ASP A 72 -1.26 -15.12 -5.77
C ASP A 72 -1.71 -14.54 -7.13
N PHE A 73 -0.85 -13.77 -7.81
CA PHE A 73 -1.07 -13.16 -9.12
C PHE A 73 0.06 -13.55 -10.10
N PRO A 74 0.12 -14.81 -10.57
CA PRO A 74 1.12 -15.23 -11.54
C PRO A 74 0.99 -14.44 -12.85
N GLU A 75 2.10 -14.24 -13.55
CA GLU A 75 2.16 -13.48 -14.83
C GLU A 75 1.14 -13.99 -15.87
N SER A 76 0.86 -15.29 -15.87
CA SER A 76 -0.16 -15.89 -16.73
C SER A 76 -1.58 -15.35 -16.50
N SER A 77 -1.87 -14.82 -15.31
CA SER A 77 -3.17 -14.23 -14.96
C SER A 77 -3.27 -12.72 -15.25
N THR A 78 -2.14 -12.02 -15.38
CA THR A 78 -2.12 -10.55 -15.43
C THR A 78 -1.60 -9.98 -16.75
N SER A 79 -0.79 -10.75 -17.48
CA SER A 79 -0.17 -10.32 -18.74
C SER A 79 -1.18 -9.89 -19.81
N SER A 80 -2.28 -10.63 -19.99
CA SER A 80 -3.35 -10.26 -20.94
C SER A 80 -4.12 -9.01 -20.54
N LEU A 81 -4.09 -8.64 -19.25
CA LEU A 81 -4.77 -7.47 -18.70
C LEU A 81 -3.87 -6.22 -18.71
N ASN A 82 -2.58 -6.37 -19.05
CA ASN A 82 -1.56 -5.31 -18.97
C ASN A 82 -1.42 -4.71 -17.55
N ILE A 83 -1.51 -5.56 -16.53
CA ILE A 83 -1.37 -5.16 -15.12
C ILE A 83 -0.04 -5.68 -14.58
N ASP A 84 0.81 -4.76 -14.16
CA ASP A 84 2.07 -5.08 -13.49
C ASP A 84 1.84 -5.39 -12.01
N ILE A 85 2.30 -6.54 -11.54
CA ILE A 85 2.27 -6.87 -10.11
C ILE A 85 3.60 -6.43 -9.47
N LYS A 86 3.53 -5.52 -8.50
CA LYS A 86 4.73 -4.99 -7.82
C LYS A 86 4.72 -5.22 -6.32
N HIS A 87 5.89 -5.58 -5.79
CA HIS A 87 6.09 -5.60 -4.35
C HIS A 87 6.11 -4.17 -3.80
N PRO A 88 5.49 -3.88 -2.63
CA PRO A 88 5.46 -2.54 -2.06
C PRO A 88 6.84 -1.89 -1.87
N ASP A 89 7.84 -2.67 -1.44
CA ASP A 89 9.22 -2.20 -1.28
C ASP A 89 9.81 -1.69 -2.61
N VAL A 90 9.54 -2.40 -3.72
CA VAL A 90 10.00 -2.02 -5.06
C VAL A 90 9.22 -0.82 -5.58
N PHE A 91 7.91 -0.81 -5.41
CA PHE A 91 7.07 0.31 -5.83
C PHE A 91 7.47 1.63 -5.14
N LEU A 92 7.75 1.58 -3.83
CA LEU A 92 8.17 2.77 -3.08
C LEU A 92 9.56 3.25 -3.48
N LEU A 93 10.47 2.35 -3.87
CA LEU A 93 11.75 2.73 -4.48
C LEU A 93 11.55 3.43 -5.82
N ASP A 94 10.72 2.89 -6.71
CA ASP A 94 10.40 3.54 -7.99
C ASP A 94 9.85 4.96 -7.76
N VAL A 95 8.94 5.12 -6.79
CA VAL A 95 8.38 6.42 -6.42
C VAL A 95 9.44 7.35 -5.80
N PHE A 96 10.36 6.82 -4.99
CA PHE A 96 11.46 7.58 -4.42
C PHE A 96 12.43 8.07 -5.49
N ASP A 97 12.81 7.22 -6.44
CA ASP A 97 13.72 7.57 -7.53
C ASP A 97 13.14 8.65 -8.45
N LEU A 98 11.80 8.73 -8.57
CA LEU A 98 11.11 9.76 -9.33
C LEU A 98 11.18 11.15 -8.66
N ASP A 99 11.00 11.22 -7.35
CA ASP A 99 11.07 12.49 -6.60
C ASP A 99 11.53 12.28 -5.15
N PRO A 100 12.86 12.14 -4.93
CA PRO A 100 13.39 11.84 -3.60
C PRO A 100 13.03 12.92 -2.57
N GLY A 101 13.03 14.18 -3.00
CA GLY A 101 12.74 15.33 -2.13
C GLY A 101 11.30 15.34 -1.64
N ARG A 102 10.33 15.17 -2.54
CA ARG A 102 8.91 15.13 -2.16
C ARG A 102 8.59 13.91 -1.31
N VAL A 103 9.12 12.75 -1.66
CA VAL A 103 8.86 11.50 -0.91
C VAL A 103 9.47 11.59 0.49
N ALA A 104 10.69 12.13 0.63
CA ALA A 104 11.30 12.37 1.94
C ALA A 104 10.46 13.33 2.80
N GLN A 105 9.98 14.44 2.22
CA GLN A 105 9.12 15.40 2.93
C GLN A 105 7.80 14.78 3.40
N VAL A 106 7.15 13.96 2.57
CA VAL A 106 5.93 13.22 2.95
C VAL A 106 6.23 12.19 4.03
N GLY A 107 7.32 11.43 3.90
CA GLY A 107 7.76 10.46 4.90
C GLY A 107 8.07 11.11 6.24
N TYR A 108 8.76 12.26 6.22
CA TYR A 108 9.08 13.03 7.42
C TYR A 108 7.81 13.61 8.07
N THR A 109 6.91 14.19 7.28
CA THR A 109 5.59 14.63 7.78
C THR A 109 4.81 13.48 8.43
N ALA A 110 4.86 12.29 7.82
CA ALA A 110 4.23 11.09 8.39
C ALA A 110 4.89 10.70 9.71
N LEU A 111 6.22 10.66 9.80
CA LEU A 111 6.96 10.46 11.05
C LEU A 111 6.51 11.44 12.14
N ARG A 112 6.48 12.74 11.86
CA ARG A 112 6.07 13.78 12.82
C ARG A 112 4.61 13.69 13.25
N SER A 113 3.77 12.94 12.53
CA SER A 113 2.37 12.72 12.89
C SER A 113 2.15 11.64 13.96
N TYR A 114 3.15 10.81 14.24
CA TYR A 114 3.07 9.76 15.26
C TYR A 114 3.21 10.34 16.68
N LYS A 115 2.41 9.81 17.62
CA LYS A 115 2.34 10.29 19.00
C LYS A 115 3.25 9.57 20.00
N GLU A 116 3.63 8.32 19.71
CA GLU A 116 4.39 7.47 20.66
C GLU A 116 5.57 6.76 19.98
N TYR A 117 5.32 6.08 18.85
CA TYR A 117 6.34 5.45 18.02
C TYR A 117 5.85 5.41 16.58
N PRO A 118 6.73 5.60 15.57
CA PRO A 118 8.13 6.04 15.65
C PRO A 118 8.28 7.52 16.02
N GLN A 119 9.43 7.93 16.56
CA GLN A 119 9.68 9.33 16.95
C GLN A 119 10.94 9.93 16.30
N THR A 120 11.84 9.09 15.80
CA THR A 120 13.05 9.50 15.09
C THR A 120 13.08 8.94 13.66
N PRO A 121 13.89 9.51 12.75
CA PRO A 121 14.15 8.90 11.43
C PRO A 121 14.59 7.43 11.50
N GLU A 122 15.40 7.08 12.50
CA GLU A 122 15.88 5.71 12.71
C GLU A 122 14.76 4.77 13.14
N ASP A 123 13.89 5.21 14.06
CA ASP A 123 12.68 4.46 14.42
C ASP A 123 11.77 4.25 13.21
N TYR A 124 11.60 5.28 12.37
CA TYR A 124 10.77 5.21 11.18
C TYR A 124 11.33 4.19 10.18
N ALA A 125 12.63 4.24 9.91
CA ALA A 125 13.30 3.28 9.04
C ALA A 125 13.18 1.85 9.58
N HIS A 126 13.41 1.64 10.88
CA HIS A 126 13.21 0.33 11.51
C HIS A 126 11.75 -0.16 11.42
N MET A 127 10.77 0.73 11.59
CA MET A 127 9.36 0.40 11.44
C MET A 127 9.04 -0.04 10.00
N LEU A 128 9.55 0.69 9.00
CA LEU A 128 9.37 0.35 7.58
C LEU A 128 10.01 -1.01 7.27
N GLN A 129 11.24 -1.26 7.73
CA GLN A 129 11.91 -2.54 7.56
C GLN A 129 11.11 -3.71 8.15
N ARG A 130 10.61 -3.55 9.38
CA ARG A 130 9.75 -4.56 10.05
C ARG A 130 8.40 -4.76 9.35
N SER A 131 7.97 -3.79 8.55
CA SER A 131 6.75 -3.84 7.74
C SER A 131 6.96 -4.48 6.37
N GLY A 132 8.16 -5.01 6.10
CA GLY A 132 8.50 -5.66 4.83
C GLY A 132 9.02 -4.70 3.76
N LEU A 133 9.50 -3.52 4.15
CA LEU A 133 10.05 -2.49 3.25
C LEU A 133 11.55 -2.25 3.49
N PRO A 134 12.41 -3.28 3.53
CA PRO A 134 13.79 -3.14 3.96
C PRO A 134 14.63 -2.25 3.04
N GLN A 135 14.43 -2.31 1.73
CA GLN A 135 15.26 -1.55 0.79
C GLN A 135 14.82 -0.09 0.77
N PHE A 136 13.52 0.18 0.71
CA PHE A 136 13.00 1.54 0.79
C PHE A 136 13.37 2.19 2.12
N ALA A 137 13.30 1.47 3.25
CA ALA A 137 13.73 1.97 4.55
C ALA A 137 15.20 2.42 4.53
N GLN A 138 16.08 1.63 3.92
CA GLN A 138 17.49 1.97 3.78
C GLN A 138 17.71 3.21 2.92
N GLN A 139 16.96 3.35 1.80
CA GLN A 139 17.13 4.47 0.87
C GLN A 139 16.56 5.79 1.40
N ILE A 140 15.42 5.76 2.10
CA ILE A 140 14.78 6.98 2.58
C ILE A 140 15.45 7.53 3.86
N TYR A 141 16.09 6.68 4.66
CA TYR A 141 16.66 7.06 5.97
C TYR A 141 17.60 8.27 5.91
N PRO A 142 18.61 8.36 5.01
CA PRO A 142 19.51 9.51 4.98
C PRO A 142 18.78 10.83 4.69
N ALA A 143 17.73 10.78 3.85
CA ALA A 143 16.93 11.96 3.54
C ALA A 143 16.07 12.40 4.74
N LEU A 144 15.54 11.45 5.52
CA LEU A 144 14.80 11.76 6.75
C LEU A 144 15.73 12.32 7.83
N ALA A 145 16.93 11.75 8.00
CA ALA A 145 17.91 12.23 8.96
C ALA A 145 18.34 13.68 8.64
N ALA A 146 18.59 13.98 7.36
CA ALA A 146 18.93 15.34 6.94
C ALA A 146 17.82 16.36 7.18
N LEU A 147 16.54 15.95 7.12
CA LEU A 147 15.39 16.82 7.43
C LEU A 147 15.26 17.04 8.95
N ASP A 148 15.46 15.99 9.75
CA ASP A 148 15.38 16.07 11.23
C ASP A 148 16.47 16.97 11.82
N GLU A 149 17.67 16.99 11.22
CA GLU A 149 18.76 17.90 11.60
C GLU A 149 18.46 19.40 11.31
N GLN A 150 17.48 19.68 10.44
CA GLN A 150 17.11 21.05 10.03
C GLN A 150 15.90 21.61 10.79
N ASP A 151 15.18 20.78 11.55
CA ASP A 151 13.97 21.10 12.32
C ASP A 151 14.27 21.59 13.75
#